data_AF-A0A914XVM7-F1
#
_entry.id   AF-A0A914XVM7-F1
#
_cell.length_a   1.000
_cell.length_b   1.000
_cell.length_c   1.000
_cell.angle_alpha   90.00
_cell.angle_beta   90.00
_cell.angle_gamma   90.00
#
_symmetry.space_group_name_H-M   'P 1'
#
loop_
_entity.id
_entity.type
_entity.pdbx_description
1 polymer ?
#
loop_
_entity_poly.entity_id
_entity_poly.type
_entity_poly.pdbx_seq_one_letter_code
_entity_poly.pdbx_strand_id
1 'polypeptide(L)'
;MKLTCKYSSTVSNGKPSKPVQVQIGFCRRDSTLQMHIVSKMKKEKLCVTSTNIKKIHDKFKAKGKATIEFKNPDYAIMIADASATELDKALRVIAMVARGGKAESIDAELSSILPTMKPKDLKIKESITDIDDYPKKDGFSASLIELSINTYKMTGVDIRWFALKHLTKLDLSHNKLGKMDEFEWKKFNKISSLHL
;
A
#
# COMPACT_ATOMS: atom_id res chain seq x y z
N MET A 1 1.39 -0.03 8.27
CA MET A 1 2.32 -1.00 7.66
C MET A 1 1.94 -1.18 6.20
N LYS A 2 2.90 -1.36 5.29
CA LYS A 2 2.66 -1.84 3.92
C LYS A 2 3.48 -3.12 3.72
N LEU A 3 2.84 -4.20 3.28
CA LEU A 3 3.47 -5.48 3.00
C LEU A 3 3.36 -5.77 1.50
N THR A 4 4.48 -5.96 0.81
CA THR A 4 4.45 -6.41 -0.60
C THR A 4 4.57 -7.93 -0.64
N CYS A 5 3.67 -8.60 -1.35
CA CYS A 5 3.62 -10.06 -1.39
C CYS A 5 2.85 -10.58 -2.61
N LYS A 6 2.90 -11.90 -2.83
CA LYS A 6 1.89 -12.61 -3.62
C LYS A 6 0.69 -12.93 -2.75
N TYR A 7 -0.48 -12.76 -3.33
CA TYR A 7 -1.77 -12.97 -2.68
C TYR A 7 -2.64 -13.87 -3.55
N SER A 8 -3.24 -14.88 -2.93
CA SER A 8 -4.36 -15.63 -3.49
C SER A 8 -5.45 -15.79 -2.44
N SER A 9 -6.68 -15.96 -2.90
CA SER A 9 -7.84 -16.20 -2.06
C SER A 9 -8.60 -17.43 -2.53
N THR A 10 -9.23 -18.13 -1.60
CA THR A 10 -10.01 -19.35 -1.85
C THR A 10 -11.31 -19.24 -1.07
N VAL A 11 -12.44 -19.44 -1.73
CA VAL A 11 -13.73 -19.65 -1.03
C VAL A 11 -13.73 -21.09 -0.50
N SER A 12 -14.35 -21.33 0.65
CA SER A 12 -14.53 -22.68 1.24
C SER A 12 -14.82 -23.74 0.17
N ASN A 13 -14.01 -24.82 0.13
CA ASN A 13 -14.05 -25.92 -0.86
C ASN A 13 -13.79 -25.56 -2.33
N GLY A 14 -13.38 -24.32 -2.63
CA GLY A 14 -13.02 -23.86 -3.96
C GLY A 14 -11.55 -24.08 -4.32
N LYS A 15 -11.21 -23.89 -5.59
CA LYS A 15 -9.80 -23.80 -6.02
C LYS A 15 -9.24 -22.41 -5.66
N PRO A 16 -7.98 -22.30 -5.21
CA PRO A 16 -7.35 -21.01 -5.00
C PRO A 16 -7.31 -20.20 -6.28
N SER A 17 -7.57 -18.90 -6.16
CA SER A 17 -7.33 -17.96 -7.26
C SER A 17 -5.84 -17.92 -7.61
N LYS A 18 -5.54 -17.53 -8.86
CA LYS A 18 -4.16 -17.36 -9.31
C LYS A 18 -3.45 -16.33 -8.42
N PRO A 19 -2.25 -16.64 -7.90
CA PRO A 19 -1.50 -15.68 -7.10
C PRO A 19 -1.19 -14.40 -7.88
N VAL A 20 -1.47 -13.25 -7.27
CA VAL A 20 -1.21 -11.92 -7.83
C VAL A 20 -0.30 -11.13 -6.90
N GLN A 21 0.61 -10.34 -7.47
CA GLN A 21 1.45 -9.44 -6.68
C GLN A 21 0.63 -8.24 -6.20
N VAL A 22 0.62 -8.01 -4.89
CA VAL A 22 -0.18 -6.98 -4.23
C VAL A 22 0.64 -6.24 -3.17
N GLN A 23 0.12 -5.10 -2.75
CA GLN A 23 0.45 -4.43 -1.51
C GLN A 23 -0.70 -4.59 -0.52
N ILE A 24 -0.37 -4.99 0.69
CA ILE A 24 -1.32 -5.13 1.80
C ILE A 24 -1.06 -4.00 2.80
N GLY A 25 -2.06 -3.17 3.04
CA GLY A 25 -2.07 -2.13 4.05
C GLY A 25 -3.02 -2.45 5.19
N PHE A 26 -2.76 -1.88 6.36
CA PHE A 26 -3.63 -1.98 7.53
C PHE A 26 -3.95 -0.58 8.04
N CYS A 27 -5.23 -0.34 8.33
CA CYS A 27 -5.69 0.86 9.02
C CYS A 27 -6.85 0.52 9.94
N ARG A 28 -7.11 1.36 10.93
CA ARG A 28 -8.30 1.24 11.78
C ARG A 28 -9.33 2.28 11.35
N ARG A 29 -10.60 1.88 11.25
CA ARG A 29 -11.76 2.79 11.11
C ARG A 29 -12.89 2.26 11.98
N ASP A 30 -13.56 3.15 12.69
CA ASP A 30 -14.74 2.82 13.51
C ASP A 30 -14.46 1.63 14.45
N SER A 31 -13.27 1.65 15.09
CA SER A 31 -12.76 0.58 15.97
C SER A 31 -12.51 -0.78 15.32
N THR A 32 -12.64 -0.90 13.99
CA THR A 32 -12.35 -2.13 13.24
C THR A 32 -11.02 -2.05 12.50
N LEU A 33 -10.24 -3.14 12.53
CA LEU A 33 -9.05 -3.25 11.71
C LEU A 33 -9.47 -3.58 10.27
N GLN A 34 -9.00 -2.78 9.33
CA GLN A 34 -9.23 -2.94 7.91
C GLN A 34 -7.93 -3.30 7.23
N MET A 35 -7.97 -4.42 6.51
CA MET A 35 -6.88 -4.90 5.66
C MET A 35 -7.20 -4.53 4.21
N HIS A 36 -6.35 -3.72 3.59
CA HIS A 36 -6.52 -3.24 2.22
C HIS A 36 -5.52 -3.95 1.32
N ILE A 37 -6.01 -4.61 0.28
CA ILE A 37 -5.22 -5.41 -0.65
C ILE A 37 -5.31 -4.70 -2.01
N VAL A 38 -4.17 -4.22 -2.50
CA VAL A 38 -4.13 -3.33 -3.65
C VAL A 38 -3.09 -3.79 -4.66
N SER A 39 -3.48 -3.84 -5.93
CA SER A 39 -2.63 -3.99 -7.10
C SER A 39 -3.23 -3.18 -8.26
N LYS A 40 -2.63 -3.23 -9.45
CA LYS A 40 -3.20 -2.63 -10.67
C LYS A 40 -4.58 -3.21 -11.03
N MET A 41 -4.78 -4.50 -10.77
CA MET A 41 -5.98 -5.25 -11.21
C MET A 41 -6.94 -5.59 -10.07
N LYS A 42 -6.53 -5.35 -8.81
CA LYS A 42 -7.29 -5.79 -7.65
C LYS A 42 -7.25 -4.73 -6.56
N LYS A 43 -8.43 -4.33 -6.10
CA LYS A 43 -8.62 -3.50 -4.91
C LYS A 43 -9.66 -4.18 -4.05
N GLU A 44 -9.23 -4.75 -2.96
CA GLU A 44 -10.06 -5.51 -2.03
C GLU A 44 -9.85 -4.96 -0.62
N LYS A 45 -10.91 -4.94 0.18
CA LYS A 45 -10.88 -4.49 1.56
C LYS A 45 -11.55 -5.54 2.43
N LEU A 46 -10.81 -6.04 3.41
CA LEU A 46 -11.26 -7.07 4.32
C LEU A 46 -11.36 -6.50 5.74
N CYS A 47 -12.46 -6.80 6.43
CA CYS A 47 -12.63 -6.45 7.83
C CYS A 47 -12.06 -7.57 8.70
N VAL A 48 -11.07 -7.22 9.52
CA VAL A 48 -10.44 -8.11 10.50
C VAL A 48 -11.04 -7.76 11.86
N THR A 49 -11.81 -8.69 12.42
CA THR A 49 -12.44 -8.56 13.75
C THR A 49 -12.16 -9.80 14.58
N SER A 50 -12.28 -9.69 15.91
CA SER A 50 -12.17 -10.82 16.84
C SER A 50 -13.14 -11.95 16.52
N THR A 51 -14.32 -11.61 15.99
CA THR A 51 -15.37 -12.57 15.66
C THR A 51 -15.18 -13.21 14.29
N ASN A 52 -14.52 -12.55 13.35
CA ASN A 52 -14.44 -12.99 11.95
C ASN A 52 -13.20 -13.83 11.61
N ILE A 53 -12.17 -13.87 12.46
CA ILE A 53 -11.01 -14.74 12.23
C ILE A 53 -11.33 -16.16 12.68
N LYS A 54 -11.22 -17.12 11.75
CA LYS A 54 -11.39 -18.55 12.00
C LYS A 54 -10.07 -19.17 12.46
N LYS A 55 -8.99 -18.95 11.70
CA LYS A 55 -7.67 -19.51 11.98
C LYS A 55 -6.56 -18.72 11.29
N ILE A 56 -5.38 -18.70 11.92
CA ILE A 56 -4.15 -18.16 11.34
C ILE A 56 -3.14 -19.31 11.26
N HIS A 57 -2.62 -19.58 10.07
CA HIS A 57 -1.56 -20.56 9.83
C HIS A 57 -0.26 -19.81 9.52
N ASP A 58 0.67 -19.85 10.47
CA ASP A 58 1.91 -19.06 10.41
C ASP A 58 3.18 -19.93 10.49
N LYS A 59 3.06 -21.26 10.39
CA LYS A 59 4.18 -22.23 10.43
C LYS A 59 5.32 -21.87 9.45
N PHE A 60 5.00 -21.18 8.35
CA PHE A 60 5.96 -20.78 7.31
C PHE A 60 6.22 -19.27 7.26
N LYS A 61 5.90 -18.51 8.33
CA LYS A 61 6.10 -17.05 8.35
C LYS A 61 7.56 -16.63 8.13
N ALA A 62 8.51 -17.42 8.63
CA ALA A 62 9.94 -17.22 8.41
C ALA A 62 10.35 -17.34 6.92
N LYS A 63 9.54 -18.03 6.11
CA LYS A 63 9.69 -18.14 4.65
C LYS A 63 8.79 -17.12 3.90
N GLY A 64 8.22 -16.14 4.59
CA GLY A 64 7.34 -15.15 3.99
C GLY A 64 5.97 -15.69 3.59
N LYS A 65 5.48 -16.76 4.25
CA LYS A 65 4.20 -17.41 3.92
C LYS A 65 3.27 -17.51 5.12
N ALA A 66 1.99 -17.20 4.91
CA ALA A 66 0.94 -17.40 5.91
C ALA A 66 -0.42 -17.58 5.25
N THR A 67 -1.35 -18.20 5.96
CA THR A 67 -2.75 -18.33 5.55
C THR A 67 -3.65 -17.82 6.66
N ILE A 68 -4.65 -17.01 6.32
CA ILE A 68 -5.65 -16.50 7.27
C ILE A 68 -7.02 -16.92 6.78
N GLU A 69 -7.77 -17.62 7.62
CA GLU A 69 -9.12 -18.07 7.37
C GLU A 69 -10.12 -17.17 8.08
N PHE A 70 -11.18 -16.80 7.38
CA PHE A 70 -12.28 -15.98 7.87
C PHE A 70 -13.53 -16.83 8.05
N LYS A 71 -14.42 -16.43 8.97
CA LYS A 71 -15.69 -17.13 9.23
C LYS A 71 -16.80 -16.64 8.32
N ASN A 72 -16.89 -15.32 8.09
CA ASN A 72 -17.93 -14.72 7.28
C ASN A 72 -17.39 -13.56 6.41
N PRO A 73 -17.34 -13.70 5.07
CA PRO A 73 -17.58 -14.96 4.35
C PRO A 73 -16.58 -16.07 4.74
N ASP A 74 -16.90 -17.34 4.49
CA ASP A 74 -15.98 -18.48 4.71
C ASP A 74 -14.98 -18.53 3.55
N TYR A 75 -13.89 -17.79 3.70
CA TYR A 75 -12.80 -17.73 2.72
C TYR A 75 -11.44 -17.71 3.42
N ALA A 76 -10.42 -18.17 2.70
CA ALA A 76 -9.04 -18.15 3.13
C ALA A 76 -8.22 -17.25 2.20
N ILE A 77 -7.32 -16.46 2.78
CA ILE A 77 -6.29 -15.73 2.04
C ILE A 77 -4.94 -16.36 2.29
N MET A 78 -4.12 -16.42 1.25
CA MET A 78 -2.76 -16.92 1.28
C MET A 78 -1.80 -15.80 0.92
N ILE A 79 -0.83 -15.58 1.77
CA ILE A 79 0.27 -14.64 1.58
C ILE A 79 1.51 -15.47 1.28
N ALA A 80 2.24 -15.11 0.23
CA ALA A 80 3.51 -15.72 -0.13
C ALA A 80 4.50 -14.66 -0.61
N ASP A 81 5.80 -14.98 -0.61
CA ASP A 81 6.88 -14.09 -1.07
C ASP A 81 6.88 -12.72 -0.36
N ALA A 82 6.46 -12.70 0.90
CA ALA A 82 6.53 -11.54 1.78
C ALA A 82 7.89 -11.44 2.48
N SER A 83 8.32 -10.24 2.89
CA SER A 83 9.39 -10.10 3.88
C SER A 83 8.98 -10.78 5.17
N ALA A 84 9.80 -11.70 5.69
CA ALA A 84 9.50 -12.42 6.92
C ALA A 84 9.27 -11.46 8.11
N THR A 85 10.04 -10.36 8.16
CA THR A 85 9.92 -9.35 9.21
C THR A 85 8.61 -8.57 9.11
N GLU A 86 8.23 -8.15 7.90
CA GLU A 86 6.98 -7.41 7.68
C GLU A 86 5.76 -8.30 7.88
N LEU A 87 5.84 -9.57 7.47
CA LEU A 87 4.79 -10.55 7.69
C LEU A 87 4.62 -10.87 9.18
N ASP A 88 5.69 -11.03 9.95
CA ASP A 88 5.58 -11.25 11.39
C ASP A 88 4.88 -10.08 12.09
N LYS A 89 5.27 -8.83 11.75
CA LYS A 89 4.59 -7.63 12.23
C LYS A 89 3.11 -7.61 11.86
N ALA A 90 2.77 -7.99 10.63
CA ALA A 90 1.38 -8.09 10.17
C ALA A 90 0.57 -9.08 10.98
N LEU A 91 1.10 -10.28 11.16
CA LEU A 91 0.42 -11.37 11.85
C LEU A 91 0.25 -11.07 13.34
N ARG A 92 1.20 -10.35 13.97
CA ARG A 92 1.03 -9.87 15.35
C ARG A 92 -0.20 -9.00 15.51
N VAL A 93 -0.36 -7.99 14.64
CA VAL A 93 -1.54 -7.09 14.68
C VAL A 93 -2.84 -7.87 14.48
N ILE A 94 -2.88 -8.76 13.49
CA ILE A 94 -4.07 -9.60 13.22
C ILE A 94 -4.37 -10.51 14.41
N ALA A 95 -3.35 -11.13 15.01
CA ALA A 95 -3.51 -11.99 16.17
C ALA A 95 -4.00 -11.22 17.41
N MET A 96 -3.54 -9.98 17.63
CA MET A 96 -4.05 -9.13 18.71
C MET A 96 -5.54 -8.85 18.53
N VAL A 97 -5.97 -8.51 17.31
CA VAL A 97 -7.41 -8.31 17.01
C VAL A 97 -8.20 -9.61 17.19
N ALA A 98 -7.69 -10.73 16.68
CA ALA A 98 -8.35 -12.04 16.80
C ALA A 98 -8.59 -12.45 18.27
N ARG A 99 -7.71 -12.03 19.18
CA ARG A 99 -7.81 -12.29 20.63
C ARG A 99 -8.68 -11.28 21.38
N GLY A 100 -9.27 -10.29 20.70
CA GLY A 100 -10.04 -9.22 21.35
C GLY A 100 -9.15 -8.20 22.08
N GLY A 101 -7.93 -7.98 21.59
CA GLY A 101 -7.00 -7.00 22.15
C GLY A 101 -7.59 -5.59 22.21
N LYS A 102 -7.12 -4.81 23.18
CA LYS A 102 -7.56 -3.43 23.39
C LYS A 102 -7.18 -2.53 22.21
N ALA A 103 -8.04 -1.56 21.94
CA ALA A 103 -7.92 -0.64 20.82
C ALA A 103 -6.57 0.12 20.87
N GLU A 104 -6.17 0.57 22.04
CA GLU A 104 -4.95 1.36 22.28
C GLU A 104 -3.69 0.54 21.99
N SER A 105 -3.69 -0.74 22.38
CA SER A 105 -2.57 -1.65 22.11
C SER A 105 -2.42 -1.92 20.60
N ILE A 106 -3.55 -2.07 19.90
CA ILE A 106 -3.56 -2.25 18.43
C ILE A 106 -3.04 -0.99 17.74
N ASP A 107 -3.44 0.19 18.19
CA ASP A 107 -2.98 1.46 17.63
C ASP A 107 -1.49 1.71 17.88
N ALA A 108 -1.01 1.41 19.09
CA ALA A 108 0.39 1.51 19.44
C ALA A 108 1.26 0.58 18.57
N GLU A 109 0.83 -0.67 18.40
CA GLU A 109 1.54 -1.63 17.55
C GLU A 109 1.51 -1.19 16.08
N LEU A 110 0.36 -0.78 15.54
CA LEU A 110 0.26 -0.23 14.18
C LEU A 110 1.17 0.98 13.97
N SER A 111 1.28 1.84 14.99
CA SER A 111 2.14 3.04 14.98
C SER A 111 3.63 2.68 15.06
N SER A 112 4.00 1.62 15.78
CA SER A 112 5.37 1.12 15.86
C SER A 112 5.85 0.42 14.57
N ILE A 113 4.89 -0.12 13.81
CA ILE A 113 5.14 -0.83 12.55
C ILE A 113 5.14 0.14 11.36
N LEU A 114 4.44 1.26 11.47
CA LEU A 114 4.52 2.35 10.50
C LEU A 114 5.82 3.14 10.77
N PRO A 115 6.66 3.45 9.77
CA PRO A 115 7.50 4.63 9.92
C PRO A 115 6.53 5.79 10.19
N THR A 116 6.78 6.57 11.24
CA THR A 116 5.99 7.72 11.70
C THR A 116 5.41 8.51 10.52
N MET A 117 4.21 8.15 10.07
CA MET A 117 3.46 8.85 9.04
C MET A 117 2.05 8.93 9.58
N LYS A 118 1.64 10.14 9.97
CA LYS A 118 0.30 10.36 10.50
C LYS A 118 -0.69 9.99 9.39
N PRO A 119 -1.91 9.50 9.70
CA PRO A 119 -2.89 9.12 8.68
C PRO A 119 -3.22 10.23 7.68
N LYS A 120 -3.03 11.51 8.04
CA LYS A 120 -3.14 12.68 7.14
C LYS A 120 -2.08 12.70 6.04
N ASP A 121 -0.94 12.03 6.23
CA ASP A 121 0.22 12.07 5.32
C ASP A 121 0.20 10.92 4.31
N LEU A 122 -0.77 9.99 4.39
CA LEU A 122 -0.94 8.87 3.48
C LEU A 122 -1.69 9.29 2.20
N LYS A 123 -1.07 10.19 1.43
CA LYS A 123 -1.57 10.60 0.12
C LYS A 123 -1.05 9.63 -0.94
N ILE A 124 -1.92 8.70 -1.36
CA ILE A 124 -1.59 7.66 -2.35
C ILE A 124 -1.68 8.21 -3.79
N LYS A 125 -2.59 9.16 -3.99
CA LYS A 125 -2.77 9.88 -5.24
C LYS A 125 -2.78 11.37 -4.97
N GLU A 126 -2.12 12.13 -5.81
CA GLU A 126 -2.03 13.58 -5.72
C GLU A 126 -2.20 14.18 -7.10
N SER A 127 -3.04 15.20 -7.20
CA SER A 127 -3.29 15.95 -8.43
C SER A 127 -3.05 17.41 -8.13
N ILE A 128 -2.18 18.03 -8.91
CA ILE A 128 -1.81 19.44 -8.81
C ILE A 128 -2.22 20.09 -10.12
N THR A 129 -3.27 20.91 -10.07
CA THR A 129 -3.81 21.62 -11.24
C THR A 129 -3.47 23.11 -11.22
N ASP A 130 -3.07 23.63 -10.05
CA ASP A 130 -2.51 24.97 -9.90
C ASP A 130 -1.06 24.87 -9.42
N ILE A 131 -0.20 25.74 -9.93
CA ILE A 131 1.22 25.81 -9.53
C ILE A 131 1.38 26.29 -8.09
N ASP A 132 0.39 27.00 -7.55
CA ASP A 132 0.42 27.47 -6.17
C ASP A 132 0.17 26.35 -5.15
N ASP A 133 -0.51 25.27 -5.56
CA ASP A 133 -0.70 24.05 -4.76
C ASP A 133 0.55 23.14 -4.76
N TYR A 134 1.61 23.54 -5.45
CA TYR A 134 2.83 22.76 -5.55
C TYR A 134 3.59 22.70 -4.21
N PRO A 135 3.96 21.50 -3.70
CA PRO A 135 4.56 21.36 -2.37
C PRO A 135 6.02 21.83 -2.34
N LYS A 136 6.20 23.13 -2.08
CA LYS A 136 7.52 23.79 -2.00
C LYS A 136 8.29 23.43 -0.73
N LYS A 137 7.63 23.48 0.45
CA LYS A 137 8.26 23.24 1.77
C LYS A 137 8.12 21.81 2.27
N ASP A 138 6.89 21.30 2.32
CA ASP A 138 6.59 20.01 2.94
C ASP A 138 6.91 18.80 2.03
N GLY A 139 7.16 19.07 0.75
CA GLY A 139 7.47 18.05 -0.25
C GLY A 139 6.30 17.11 -0.55
N PHE A 140 6.57 16.08 -1.34
CA PHE A 140 5.58 15.06 -1.68
C PHE A 140 5.52 13.99 -0.59
N SER A 141 4.32 13.42 -0.39
CA SER A 141 4.18 12.26 0.49
C SER A 141 5.06 11.10 0.00
N ALA A 142 5.88 10.55 0.88
CA ALA A 142 6.69 9.36 0.58
C ALA A 142 5.84 8.13 0.20
N SER A 143 4.53 8.17 0.47
CA SER A 143 3.58 7.09 0.21
C SER A 143 2.92 7.13 -1.17
N LEU A 144 3.23 8.16 -1.98
CA LEU A 144 2.60 8.47 -3.25
C LEU A 144 2.87 7.40 -4.33
N ILE A 145 1.80 6.95 -4.99
CA ILE A 145 1.82 5.92 -6.04
C ILE A 145 1.49 6.52 -7.41
N GLU A 146 0.60 7.50 -7.44
CA GLU A 146 0.20 8.23 -8.64
C GLU A 146 0.32 9.74 -8.38
N LEU A 147 1.04 10.44 -9.24
CA LEU A 147 1.20 11.89 -9.20
C LEU A 147 0.76 12.44 -10.55
N SER A 148 -0.20 13.36 -10.52
CA SER A 148 -0.62 14.14 -11.68
C SER A 148 -0.29 15.60 -11.43
N ILE A 149 0.42 16.23 -12.34
CA ILE A 149 0.77 17.65 -12.25
C ILE A 149 0.45 18.28 -13.59
N ASN A 150 -0.69 18.96 -13.68
CA ASN A 150 -1.23 19.47 -14.93
C ASN A 150 -1.56 20.95 -14.73
N THR A 151 -0.54 21.80 -14.60
CA THR A 151 -0.71 23.22 -14.18
C THR A 151 -0.73 24.19 -15.35
N TYR A 152 -0.54 23.73 -16.59
CA TYR A 152 -0.38 24.56 -17.81
C TYR A 152 0.81 25.55 -17.78
N LYS A 153 1.54 25.62 -16.67
CA LYS A 153 2.60 26.59 -16.41
C LYS A 153 3.93 25.95 -16.02
N MET A 154 3.95 24.66 -15.66
CA MET A 154 5.21 23.98 -15.30
C MET A 154 6.15 23.91 -16.51
N THR A 155 7.36 24.45 -16.38
CA THR A 155 8.38 24.45 -17.44
C THR A 155 9.59 23.57 -17.11
N GLY A 156 9.75 23.19 -15.85
CA GLY A 156 10.90 22.44 -15.35
C GLY A 156 10.53 21.09 -14.75
N VAL A 157 11.53 20.22 -14.66
CA VAL A 157 11.42 18.90 -14.06
C VAL A 157 11.94 18.94 -12.62
N ASP A 158 11.19 18.38 -11.68
CA ASP A 158 11.60 18.29 -10.28
C ASP A 158 12.15 16.90 -9.96
N ILE A 159 13.41 16.85 -9.54
CA ILE A 159 14.10 15.61 -9.17
C ILE A 159 13.38 14.84 -8.05
N ARG A 160 12.59 15.52 -7.21
CA ARG A 160 11.88 14.92 -6.08
C ARG A 160 10.81 13.92 -6.53
N TRP A 161 10.23 14.07 -7.73
CA TRP A 161 9.30 13.07 -8.28
C TRP A 161 9.97 11.71 -8.45
N PHE A 162 11.23 11.73 -8.87
CA PHE A 162 12.04 10.55 -9.13
C PHE A 162 12.56 9.89 -7.85
N ALA A 163 12.66 10.66 -6.75
CA ALA A 163 13.03 10.15 -5.42
C ALA A 163 11.87 9.38 -4.72
N LEU A 164 10.65 9.45 -5.24
CA LEU A 164 9.48 8.76 -4.67
C LEU A 164 9.54 7.25 -4.95
N LYS A 165 9.99 6.49 -3.94
CA LYS A 165 10.25 5.04 -4.01
C LYS A 165 9.05 4.18 -4.45
N HIS A 166 7.83 4.70 -4.29
CA HIS A 166 6.59 3.98 -4.58
C HIS A 166 5.82 4.56 -5.76
N LEU A 167 6.31 5.63 -6.40
CA LEU A 167 5.65 6.25 -7.53
C LEU A 167 5.72 5.31 -8.74
N THR A 168 4.56 5.03 -9.33
CA THR A 168 4.43 4.11 -10.48
C THR A 168 3.77 4.76 -11.69
N LYS A 169 3.04 5.87 -11.47
CA LYS A 169 2.43 6.69 -12.50
C LYS A 169 2.78 8.15 -12.25
N LEU A 170 3.34 8.79 -13.28
CA LEU A 170 3.63 10.20 -13.29
C LEU A 170 2.96 10.80 -14.52
N ASP A 171 1.98 11.66 -14.31
CA ASP A 171 1.31 12.40 -15.36
C ASP A 171 1.76 13.86 -15.28
N LEU A 172 2.42 14.31 -16.33
CA LEU A 172 2.90 15.68 -16.52
C LEU A 172 2.23 16.32 -17.74
N SER A 173 1.14 15.73 -18.23
CA SER A 173 0.41 16.23 -19.39
C SER A 173 -0.08 17.66 -19.13
N HIS A 174 -0.26 18.42 -20.20
CA HIS A 174 -0.71 19.81 -20.11
C HIS A 174 0.24 20.70 -19.30
N ASN A 175 1.54 20.47 -19.43
CA ASN A 175 2.59 21.40 -18.99
C ASN A 175 3.35 21.98 -20.18
N LYS A 176 4.29 22.88 -19.90
CA LYS A 176 5.18 23.50 -20.89
C LYS A 176 6.62 23.02 -20.69
N LEU A 177 6.78 21.72 -20.41
CA LEU A 177 8.10 21.12 -20.26
C LEU A 177 8.85 21.27 -21.59
N GLY A 178 10.01 21.94 -21.54
CA GLY A 178 10.85 22.13 -22.73
C GLY A 178 11.38 20.81 -23.29
N LYS A 179 12.12 20.88 -24.42
CA LYS A 179 12.90 19.73 -24.88
C LYS A 179 13.89 19.35 -23.80
N MET A 180 13.74 18.14 -23.28
CA MET A 180 14.65 17.59 -22.28
C MET A 180 15.78 16.90 -23.04
N ASP A 181 16.97 17.52 -23.05
CA ASP A 181 18.16 16.89 -23.59
C ASP A 181 18.55 15.75 -22.63
N GLU A 182 18.24 14.52 -23.07
CA GLU A 182 18.82 13.26 -22.58
C GLU A 182 18.83 13.07 -21.04
N PHE A 183 17.71 13.34 -20.38
CA PHE A 183 17.56 12.91 -18.98
C PHE A 183 17.18 11.43 -18.95
N GLU A 184 18.06 10.58 -18.44
CA GLU A 184 17.80 9.15 -18.24
C GLU A 184 16.80 8.90 -17.09
N TRP A 185 15.57 9.35 -17.24
CA TRP A 185 14.47 9.09 -16.29
C TRP A 185 14.26 7.59 -16.05
N LYS A 186 14.63 6.74 -17.02
CA LYS A 186 14.61 5.27 -16.90
C LYS A 186 15.52 4.72 -15.79
N LYS A 187 16.50 5.49 -15.31
CA LYS A 187 17.37 5.10 -14.18
C LYS A 187 16.71 5.34 -12.83
N PHE A 188 15.66 6.15 -12.77
CA PHE A 188 15.05 6.55 -11.52
C PHE A 188 13.68 5.91 -11.37
N ASN A 189 13.53 5.10 -10.31
CA ASN A 189 12.31 4.48 -9.79
C ASN A 189 11.58 3.48 -10.72
N LYS A 190 10.48 2.89 -10.21
CA LYS A 190 9.65 1.88 -10.88
C LYS A 190 8.48 2.51 -11.66
N ILE A 191 8.62 3.75 -12.16
CA ILE A 191 7.58 4.39 -13.00
C ILE A 191 7.29 3.48 -14.19
N SER A 192 6.04 3.04 -14.27
CA SER A 192 5.55 2.13 -15.30
C SER A 192 4.65 2.84 -16.33
N SER A 193 4.30 4.09 -16.06
CA SER A 193 3.46 4.95 -16.91
C SER A 193 3.92 6.39 -16.72
N LEU A 194 4.37 7.03 -17.80
CA LEU A 194 4.77 8.43 -17.84
C LEU A 194 3.99 9.11 -18.96
N HIS A 195 3.24 10.16 -18.62
CA HIS A 195 2.62 11.06 -19.60
C HIS A 195 3.32 12.42 -19.54
N LEU A 196 3.60 13.01 -20.69
CA LEU A 196 4.26 14.31 -20.86
C LEU A 196 3.33 15.25 -21.63
#